data_AF-A0A0D2ZYE2-F1
#
_entry.id   AF-A0A0D2ZYE2-F1
#
_cell.length_a   1.000
_cell.length_b   1.000
_cell.length_c   1.000
_cell.angle_alpha   90.00
_cell.angle_beta   90.00
_cell.angle_gamma   90.00
#
_symmetry.space_group_name_H-M   'P 1'
#
loop_
_entity.id
_entity.type
_entity.pdbx_description
1 polymer ?
#
loop_
_entity_poly.entity_id
_entity_poly.type
_entity_poly.pdbx_seq_one_letter_code
_entity_poly.pdbx_strand_id
1 'polypeptide(L)'
;MQPDGLVYLRSKNVPQQFAAAERSSISPLQKCTASIRQLAYGGGADTVDEYVRLGETTARKCLHHFTAGIIHLFGDQNLRRPTPEDLERLLYIGEQRGFSGM
;
A
#
# COMPACT_ATOMS: atom_id res chain seq x y z
N MET A 1 -18.54 -27.66 6.33
CA MET A 1 -17.85 -27.33 5.07
C MET A 1 -18.15 -25.87 4.75
N GLN A 2 -17.22 -24.99 5.10
CA GLN A 2 -17.29 -23.55 4.83
C GLN A 2 -16.31 -23.24 3.70
N PRO A 3 -16.73 -22.55 2.63
CA PRO A 3 -15.82 -21.85 1.75
C PRO A 3 -15.75 -20.35 2.08
N ASP A 4 -14.51 -19.86 2.03
CA ASP A 4 -14.09 -18.60 1.42
C ASP A 4 -14.27 -17.29 2.19
N GLY A 5 -13.25 -17.01 3.00
CA GLY A 5 -12.94 -15.72 3.63
C GLY A 5 -12.50 -14.61 2.67
N LEU A 6 -13.10 -14.49 1.49
CA LEU A 6 -12.85 -13.38 0.54
C LEU A 6 -13.79 -12.18 0.73
N VAL A 7 -14.68 -12.19 1.74
CA VAL A 7 -15.69 -11.14 1.95
C VAL A 7 -15.29 -10.13 3.04
N TYR A 8 -14.22 -10.38 3.81
CA TYR A 8 -13.97 -9.59 5.04
C TYR A 8 -13.29 -8.22 4.84
N LEU A 9 -12.88 -7.83 3.62
CA LEU A 9 -12.28 -6.52 3.36
C LEU A 9 -13.19 -5.57 2.56
N ARG A 10 -14.52 -5.67 2.74
CA ARG A 10 -15.49 -4.73 2.15
C ARG A 10 -16.16 -3.78 3.15
N SER A 11 -15.65 -3.65 4.37
CA SER A 11 -16.30 -2.74 5.34
C SER A 11 -15.33 -2.06 6.29
N LYS A 12 -14.57 -1.08 5.79
CA LYS A 12 -14.26 0.13 6.57
C LYS A 12 -14.40 1.33 5.63
N ASN A 13 -15.57 1.94 5.75
CA ASN A 13 -16.02 3.14 5.09
C ASN A 13 -15.12 4.31 5.56
N VAL A 14 -14.09 4.65 4.77
CA VAL A 14 -13.42 5.95 4.90
C VAL A 14 -14.25 6.92 4.07
N PRO A 15 -14.83 7.99 4.67
CA PRO A 15 -15.59 8.95 3.88
C PRO A 15 -14.66 9.58 2.83
N GLN A 16 -14.84 9.21 1.56
CA GLN A 16 -14.30 9.98 0.44
C GLN A 16 -15.02 11.33 0.45
N GLN A 17 -14.41 12.35 1.06
CA GLN A 17 -14.83 13.73 0.85
C GLN A 17 -14.59 14.07 -0.62
N PHE A 18 -15.63 13.98 -1.44
CA PHE A 18 -15.66 14.57 -2.77
C PHE A 18 -15.71 16.09 -2.60
N ALA A 19 -14.55 16.72 -2.49
CA ALA A 19 -14.47 18.17 -2.63
C ALA A 19 -14.72 18.51 -4.11
N ALA A 20 -15.94 18.94 -4.39
CA ALA A 20 -16.34 19.56 -5.65
C ALA A 20 -15.72 20.96 -5.71
N ALA A 21 -14.55 21.07 -6.35
CA ALA A 21 -14.03 22.32 -6.88
C ALA A 21 -13.35 21.98 -8.22
N GLU A 22 -13.82 22.65 -9.28
CA GLU A 22 -13.60 22.31 -10.68
C GLU A 22 -12.11 22.36 -11.12
N ARG A 23 -11.78 21.47 -12.06
CA ARG A 23 -10.55 21.35 -12.87
C ARG A 23 -9.37 20.58 -12.22
N SER A 24 -9.26 19.32 -12.62
CA SER A 24 -8.12 18.40 -12.41
C SER A 24 -7.90 17.86 -10.99
N SER A 25 -8.97 17.44 -10.31
CA SER A 25 -8.85 16.68 -9.06
C SER A 25 -8.39 15.24 -9.33
N ILE A 26 -7.08 15.02 -9.20
CA ILE A 26 -6.46 13.69 -9.31
C ILE A 26 -7.17 12.72 -8.36
N SER A 27 -7.69 11.62 -8.92
CA SER A 27 -8.53 10.70 -8.17
C SER A 27 -7.74 10.00 -7.05
N PRO A 28 -8.40 9.58 -5.95
CA PRO A 28 -7.73 8.81 -4.89
C PRO A 28 -7.00 7.56 -5.41
N LEU A 29 -7.57 6.88 -6.41
CA LEU A 29 -6.96 5.69 -7.03
C LEU A 29 -5.65 6.04 -7.76
N GLN A 30 -5.62 7.16 -8.49
CA GLN A 30 -4.41 7.66 -9.15
C GLN A 30 -3.32 8.00 -8.13
N LYS A 31 -3.69 8.66 -7.03
CA LYS A 31 -2.77 8.96 -5.93
C LYS A 31 -2.16 7.68 -5.33
N CYS A 32 -2.98 6.68 -5.02
CA CYS A 32 -2.49 5.39 -4.51
C CYS A 32 -1.59 4.68 -5.52
N THR A 33 -1.96 4.69 -6.81
CA THR A 33 -1.20 4.05 -7.88
C THR A 33 0.19 4.68 -8.03
N ALA A 34 0.27 6.01 -7.99
CA ALA A 34 1.54 6.73 -8.03
C ALA A 34 2.40 6.45 -6.80
N SER A 35 1.81 6.34 -5.60
CA SER A 35 2.55 5.98 -4.38
C SER A 35 3.13 4.56 -4.45
N ILE A 36 2.34 3.58 -4.92
CA ILE A 36 2.79 2.18 -5.07
C ILE A 36 3.94 2.10 -6.08
N ARG A 37 3.83 2.81 -7.21
CA ARG A 37 4.88 2.83 -8.24
C ARG A 37 6.18 3.49 -7.73
N GLN A 38 6.08 4.58 -6.98
CA GLN A 38 7.23 5.20 -6.32
C GLN A 38 7.95 4.22 -5.38
N LEU A 39 7.19 3.43 -4.59
CA LEU A 39 7.77 2.42 -3.69
C LEU A 39 8.38 1.23 -4.43
N ALA A 40 7.76 0.76 -5.51
CA ALA A 40 8.20 -0.44 -6.23
C ALA A 40 9.48 -0.21 -7.04
N TYR A 41 9.62 0.97 -7.66
CA TYR A 41 10.70 1.25 -8.59
C TYR A 41 11.80 2.16 -8.01
N GLY A 42 11.62 2.69 -6.79
CA GLY A 42 12.61 3.53 -6.13
C GLY A 42 12.86 4.89 -6.81
N GLY A 43 11.97 5.29 -7.73
CA GLY A 43 12.07 6.54 -8.46
C GLY A 43 11.81 7.74 -7.55
N GLY A 44 12.71 8.71 -7.57
CA GLY A 44 12.48 10.03 -7.01
C GLY A 44 11.20 10.64 -7.61
N ALA A 45 10.61 11.61 -6.90
CA ALA A 45 9.38 12.26 -7.34
C ALA A 45 9.46 12.91 -8.74
N ASP A 46 10.67 12.96 -9.32
CA ASP A 46 10.98 13.40 -10.68
C ASP A 46 10.47 12.45 -11.78
N THR A 47 10.33 11.13 -11.53
CA THR A 47 9.80 10.17 -12.53
C THR A 47 8.28 10.04 -12.48
N VAL A 48 7.58 10.90 -11.74
CA VAL A 48 6.12 10.79 -11.52
C VAL A 48 5.32 11.17 -12.78
N ASP A 49 5.96 11.79 -13.77
CA ASP A 49 5.30 12.43 -14.89
C ASP A 49 4.72 11.47 -15.95
N GLU A 50 5.32 10.31 -16.24
CA GLU A 50 4.93 9.59 -17.47
C GLU A 50 3.57 8.89 -17.43
N TYR A 51 3.04 8.52 -16.26
CA TYR A 51 1.83 7.69 -16.18
C TYR A 51 0.63 8.30 -15.45
N VAL A 52 0.87 9.14 -14.44
CA VAL A 52 -0.21 9.64 -13.58
C VAL A 52 -0.31 11.18 -13.64
N ARG A 53 0.62 11.85 -14.34
CA ARG A 53 0.67 13.32 -14.49
C ARG A 53 0.50 14.05 -13.16
N LEU A 54 1.13 13.54 -12.11
CA LEU A 54 1.13 14.11 -10.77
C LEU A 54 2.35 15.03 -10.65
N GLY A 55 2.13 16.29 -10.27
CA GLY A 55 3.25 17.17 -9.95
C GLY A 55 4.06 16.61 -8.77
N GLU A 56 5.39 16.73 -8.82
CA GLU A 56 6.36 16.21 -7.85
C GLU A 56 5.91 16.42 -6.37
N THR A 57 5.49 17.64 -6.04
CA THR A 57 5.03 18.00 -4.69
C THR A 57 3.76 17.25 -4.27
N THR A 58 2.85 16.98 -5.20
CA THR A 58 1.62 16.22 -4.95
C THR A 58 1.94 14.73 -4.85
N ALA A 59 2.84 14.23 -5.69
CA ALA A 59 3.33 12.86 -5.65
C ALA A 59 3.93 12.49 -4.29
N ARG A 60 4.81 13.36 -3.77
CA ARG A 60 5.44 13.22 -2.47
C ARG A 60 4.42 13.24 -1.33
N LYS A 61 3.43 14.14 -1.38
CA LYS A 61 2.33 14.17 -0.40
C LYS A 61 1.50 12.89 -0.45
N CYS A 62 1.16 12.42 -1.64
CA CYS A 62 0.41 11.17 -1.82
C CYS A 62 1.19 9.97 -1.29
N LEU A 63 2.50 9.92 -1.52
CA LEU A 63 3.37 8.89 -0.99
C LEU A 63 3.36 8.91 0.55
N HIS A 64 3.56 10.08 1.16
CA HIS A 64 3.53 10.24 2.60
C HIS A 64 2.20 9.83 3.24
N HIS A 65 1.07 10.27 2.68
CA HIS A 65 -0.24 9.87 3.18
C HIS A 65 -0.50 8.37 3.01
N PHE A 66 -0.06 7.80 1.89
CA PHE A 66 -0.20 6.38 1.61
C PHE A 66 0.62 5.54 2.60
N THR A 67 1.91 5.85 2.80
CA THR A 67 2.76 5.12 3.73
C THR A 67 2.29 5.27 5.18
N ALA A 68 1.85 6.47 5.59
CA ALA A 68 1.25 6.67 6.91
C ALA A 68 0.00 5.80 7.11
N GLY A 69 -0.86 5.66 6.10
CA GLY A 69 -2.02 4.79 6.15
C GLY A 69 -1.65 3.30 6.26
N ILE A 70 -0.63 2.86 5.52
CA ILE A 70 -0.10 1.48 5.60
C ILE A 70 0.49 1.20 6.98
N ILE A 71 1.29 2.14 7.52
CA ILE A 71 1.86 2.02 8.87
C ILE A 71 0.74 2.00 9.91
N HIS A 72 -0.29 2.83 9.77
CA HIS A 72 -1.42 2.80 10.70
C HIS A 72 -2.18 1.46 10.66
N LEU A 73 -2.33 0.87 9.47
CA LEU A 73 -3.09 -0.37 9.31
C LEU A 73 -2.30 -1.63 9.73
N PHE A 74 -1.00 -1.65 9.46
CA PHE A 74 -0.17 -2.85 9.59
C PHE A 74 1.01 -2.69 10.55
N GLY A 75 1.25 -1.49 11.06
CA GLY A 75 2.43 -1.16 11.86
C GLY A 75 2.51 -1.94 13.15
N ASP A 76 1.39 -2.12 13.86
CA ASP A 76 1.36 -2.87 15.12
C ASP A 76 1.79 -4.33 14.94
N GLN A 77 1.52 -4.91 13.77
CA GLN A 77 1.88 -6.29 13.45
C GLN A 77 3.30 -6.38 12.86
N ASN A 78 3.67 -5.46 11.96
CA ASN A 78 4.90 -5.59 11.16
C ASN A 78 6.09 -4.81 11.73
N LEU A 79 5.87 -3.79 12.56
CA LEU A 79 6.94 -2.99 13.19
C LEU A 79 7.25 -3.45 14.62
N ARG A 80 6.50 -4.42 15.13
CA ARG A 80 6.80 -5.07 16.40
C ARG A 80 8.06 -5.95 16.25
N ARG A 81 8.74 -6.20 17.37
CA ARG A 81 9.80 -7.21 17.43
C ARG A 81 9.25 -8.59 17.00
N PRO A 82 9.85 -9.25 15.98
CA PRO A 82 9.39 -10.57 15.52
C PRO A 82 9.42 -11.59 16.64
N THR A 83 8.44 -12.49 16.67
CA THR A 83 8.44 -13.66 17.56
C THR A 83 8.94 -14.91 16.82
N PRO A 84 9.33 -15.98 17.53
CA PRO A 84 9.71 -17.24 16.90
C PRO A 84 8.61 -17.80 15.97
N GLU A 85 7.33 -17.61 16.33
CA GLU A 85 6.19 -18.05 15.53
C GLU A 85 6.06 -17.29 14.20
N ASP A 86 6.38 -15.99 14.19
CA ASP A 86 6.43 -15.20 12.95
C ASP A 86 7.50 -15.76 12.00
N LEU A 87 8.66 -16.16 12.55
CA LEU A 87 9.75 -16.74 11.78
C LEU A 87 9.36 -18.11 11.20
N GLU A 88 8.82 -19.01 12.02
CA GLU A 88 8.35 -20.33 11.57
C GLU A 88 7.31 -20.20 10.44
N ARG A 89 6.36 -19.27 10.61
CA ARG A 89 5.36 -18.98 9.59
C ARG A 89 5.99 -18.48 8.29
N LEU A 90 6.97 -17.57 8.37
CA LEU A 90 7.65 -17.04 7.20
C LEU A 90 8.44 -18.12 6.46
N LEU A 91 9.15 -18.99 7.19
CA LEU A 91 9.90 -20.12 6.62
C LEU A 91 8.98 -21.11 5.93
N TYR A 92 7.87 -21.49 6.57
CA TYR A 92 6.87 -22.36 5.96
C TYR A 92 6.31 -21.79 4.65
N ILE A 93 5.97 -20.49 4.63
CA ILE A 93 5.50 -19.82 3.40
C ILE A 93 6.60 -19.75 2.35
N GLY A 94 7.85 -19.52 2.75
CA GLY A 94 9.03 -19.52 1.88
C GLY A 94 9.19 -20.86 1.17
N GLU A 95 9.14 -21.96 1.93
CA GLU A 95 9.23 -23.32 1.41
C GLU A 95 8.11 -23.64 0.40
N GLN A 96 6.86 -23.29 0.73
CA GLN A 96 5.72 -23.44 -0.19
C GLN A 96 5.89 -22.64 -1.50
N ARG A 97 6.64 -21.53 -1.46
CA ARG A 97 6.94 -20.69 -2.62
C ARG A 97 8.21 -21.12 -3.36
N GLY A 98 8.87 -22.20 -2.94
CA GLY A 98 10.08 -22.73 -3.57
C GLY A 98 11.38 -22.06 -3.10
N PHE A 99 11.34 -21.25 -2.05
CA PHE A 99 12.54 -20.73 -1.38
C PHE A 99 13.06 -21.77 -0.38
N SER A 100 13.63 -22.87 -0.87
CA SER A 100 14.24 -23.88 -0.01
C SER A 100 15.63 -23.42 0.48
N GLY A 101 15.87 -23.52 1.79
CA GLY A 101 17.19 -23.27 2.39
C GLY A 101 17.44 -21.85 2.92
N MET A 102 16.39 -21.06 3.19
CA MET A 102 16.49 -19.88 4.07
C MET A 102 16.61 -20.27 5.54
#